data_AF-A0A379T5R6-F1
#
_entry.id   AF-A0A379T5R6-F1
#
_cell.length_a   1.000
_cell.length_b   1.000
_cell.length_c   1.000
_cell.angle_alpha   90.00
_cell.angle_beta   90.00
_cell.angle_gamma   90.00
#
_symmetry.space_group_name_H-M   'P 1'
#
loop_
_entity.id
_entity.type
_entity.pdbx_description
1 polymer ?
#
loop_
_entity_poly.entity_id
_entity_poly.type
_entity_poly.pdbx_seq_one_letter_code
_entity_poly.pdbx_strand_id
1 'polypeptide(L)'
;MLVPRVAYEMEKTIIRHIAEGKDAVQPLIALTPASVLAGLTAGQREATRTVLENTDRFMAIQGYAGVGKTTQFRAVMGALNTLSESVRPQVIGLGPTHRAVHEMREAGVDARTLASFLSETRLAIQAGETPDFRNVLFLTDESSMWVTAI
;
A
#
# COMPACT_ATOMS: atom_id res chain seq x y z
N MET A 1 -2.81 -33.12 12.72
CA MET A 1 -3.44 -31.79 12.68
C MET A 1 -4.25 -31.72 11.38
N LEU A 2 -5.58 -31.63 11.44
CA LEU A 2 -6.45 -31.57 10.25
C LEU A 2 -6.71 -30.11 9.90
N VAL A 3 -6.28 -29.67 8.71
CA VAL A 3 -6.59 -28.33 8.20
C VAL A 3 -7.97 -28.37 7.53
N PRO A 4 -8.93 -27.50 7.91
CA PRO A 4 -10.21 -27.43 7.21
C PRO A 4 -10.03 -27.11 5.72
N ARG A 5 -10.77 -27.81 4.85
CA ARG A 5 -10.66 -27.60 3.39
C ARG A 5 -10.82 -26.13 2.98
N VAL A 6 -11.70 -25.39 3.65
CA VAL A 6 -11.91 -23.96 3.41
C VAL A 6 -10.64 -23.14 3.66
N ALA A 7 -9.94 -23.40 4.76
CA ALA A 7 -8.69 -22.68 5.08
C ALA A 7 -7.61 -22.98 4.03
N TYR A 8 -7.51 -24.24 3.59
CA TYR A 8 -6.55 -24.65 2.57
C TYR A 8 -6.82 -24.00 1.20
N GLU A 9 -8.08 -23.96 0.74
CA GLU A 9 -8.42 -23.30 -0.52
C GLU A 9 -8.21 -21.79 -0.45
N MET A 10 -8.45 -21.18 0.72
CA MET A 10 -8.20 -19.76 0.93
C MET A 10 -6.69 -19.45 0.87
N GLU A 11 -5.85 -20.25 1.52
CA GLU A 11 -4.39 -20.08 1.47
C GLU A 11 -3.84 -20.23 0.05
N LYS A 12 -4.28 -21.25 -0.70
CA LYS A 12 -3.95 -21.39 -2.13
C LYS A 12 -4.32 -20.15 -2.93
N THR A 13 -5.51 -19.62 -2.67
CA THR A 13 -6.01 -18.43 -3.36
C THR A 13 -5.11 -17.23 -3.05
N ILE A 14 -4.75 -17.00 -1.79
CA ILE A 14 -3.86 -15.90 -1.39
C ILE A 14 -2.49 -16.03 -2.06
N ILE A 15 -1.86 -17.21 -2.00
CA ILE A 15 -0.55 -17.46 -2.61
C ILE A 15 -0.60 -17.22 -4.11
N ARG A 16 -1.65 -17.69 -4.79
CA ARG A 16 -1.83 -17.47 -6.22
C ARG A 16 -1.90 -15.98 -6.56
N HIS A 17 -2.69 -15.20 -5.82
CA HIS A 17 -2.80 -13.76 -6.07
C HIS A 17 -1.47 -13.03 -5.82
N ILE A 18 -0.72 -13.41 -4.78
CA ILE A 18 0.61 -12.84 -4.53
C ILE A 18 1.56 -13.17 -5.70
N ALA A 19 1.53 -14.41 -6.19
CA ALA A 19 2.37 -14.84 -7.31
C ALA A 19 1.99 -14.15 -8.62
N GLU A 20 0.70 -14.05 -8.93
CA GLU A 20 0.17 -13.31 -10.09
C GLU A 20 0.42 -11.80 -9.99
N GLY A 21 0.68 -11.30 -8.78
CA GLY A 21 1.01 -9.90 -8.55
C GLY A 21 2.48 -9.56 -8.81
N LYS A 22 3.36 -10.53 -9.04
CA LYS A 22 4.77 -10.25 -9.35
C LYS A 22 4.95 -9.74 -10.76
N ASP A 23 5.79 -8.71 -10.94
CA ASP A 23 6.06 -8.09 -12.24
C ASP A 23 4.80 -7.69 -13.03
N ALA A 24 3.70 -7.44 -12.31
CA ALA A 24 2.39 -7.27 -12.89
C ALA A 24 2.02 -5.79 -13.10
N VAL A 25 2.78 -4.86 -12.52
CA VAL A 25 2.51 -3.42 -12.55
C VAL A 25 3.65 -2.61 -13.17
N GLN A 26 3.32 -1.42 -13.67
CA GLN A 26 4.34 -0.43 -13.98
C GLN A 26 4.80 0.27 -12.69
N PRO A 27 6.10 0.57 -12.55
CA PRO A 27 6.59 1.29 -11.38
C PRO A 27 5.96 2.69 -11.31
N LEU A 28 5.66 3.15 -10.10
CA LEU A 28 5.08 4.48 -9.86
C LEU A 28 6.04 5.58 -10.35
N ILE A 29 7.34 5.36 -10.17
CA ILE A 29 8.43 6.20 -10.68
C ILE A 29 9.55 5.27 -11.15
N ALA A 30 9.92 5.35 -12.44
CA ALA A 30 10.97 4.49 -12.99
C ALA A 30 12.37 4.72 -12.39
N LEU A 31 12.66 5.96 -11.97
CA LEU A 31 13.90 6.31 -11.29
C LEU A 31 13.64 7.40 -10.24
N THR A 32 13.76 7.07 -8.96
CA THR A 32 13.48 8.03 -7.88
C THR A 32 14.53 9.15 -7.86
N PRO A 33 14.11 10.43 -7.94
CA PRO A 33 15.02 11.57 -7.87
C PRO A 33 15.80 11.62 -6.55
N ALA A 34 17.08 12.03 -6.60
CA ALA A 34 17.92 12.13 -5.41
C ALA A 34 17.37 13.11 -4.36
N SER A 35 16.62 14.13 -4.79
CA SER A 35 15.97 15.11 -3.91
C SER A 35 14.92 14.49 -2.99
N VAL A 36 14.17 13.48 -3.46
CA VAL A 36 13.18 12.72 -2.66
C VAL A 36 13.86 11.92 -1.55
N LEU A 37 15.09 11.47 -1.81
CA LEU A 37 15.86 10.59 -0.92
C LEU A 37 16.77 11.37 0.05
N ALA A 38 16.86 12.68 -0.11
CA ALA A 38 17.70 13.53 0.72
C ALA A 38 17.23 13.52 2.19
N GLY A 39 18.16 13.36 3.12
CA GLY A 39 17.86 13.33 4.56
C GLY A 39 17.31 12.00 5.09
N LEU A 40 17.04 11.02 4.23
CA LEU A 40 16.63 9.67 4.63
C LEU A 40 17.84 8.81 5.01
N THR A 41 17.66 7.95 6.03
CA THR A 41 18.63 6.91 6.37
C THR A 41 18.77 5.92 5.21
N ALA A 42 19.84 5.12 5.18
CA ALA A 42 20.04 4.12 4.13
C ALA A 42 18.84 3.16 4.00
N GLY A 43 18.30 2.67 5.12
CA GLY A 43 17.13 1.78 5.12
C GLY A 43 15.85 2.47 4.62
N GLN A 44 15.64 3.73 4.98
CA GLN A 44 14.51 4.52 4.49
C GLN A 44 14.63 4.81 2.98
N ARG A 45 15.85 5.08 2.48
CA ARG A 45 16.07 5.29 1.04
C ARG A 45 15.77 4.03 0.25
N GLU A 46 16.27 2.90 0.71
CA GLU A 46 16.02 1.61 0.06
C GLU A 46 14.52 1.32 0.03
N ALA A 47 13.87 1.40 1.19
CA ALA A 47 12.44 1.12 1.29
C ALA A 47 11.58 2.11 0.48
N THR A 48 11.95 3.39 0.38
CA THR A 48 11.29 4.35 -0.52
C THR A 48 11.47 3.99 -1.98
N ARG A 49 12.68 3.59 -2.41
CA ARG A 49 12.90 3.10 -3.78
C ARG A 49 12.09 1.85 -4.05
N THR A 50 12.04 0.91 -3.10
CA THR A 50 11.25 -0.32 -3.26
C THR A 50 9.78 0.04 -3.53
N VAL A 51 9.16 0.97 -2.77
CA VAL A 51 7.77 1.39 -3.05
C VAL A 51 7.61 2.02 -4.43
N LEU A 52 8.52 2.92 -4.81
CA LEU A 52 8.33 3.76 -6.00
C LEU A 52 8.73 3.07 -7.31
N GLU A 53 9.77 2.23 -7.27
CA GLU A 53 10.44 1.66 -8.43
C GLU A 53 10.05 0.18 -8.69
N ASN A 54 9.27 -0.47 -7.81
CA ASN A 54 8.88 -1.88 -7.99
C ASN A 54 7.71 -2.06 -8.98
N THR A 55 7.71 -3.21 -9.65
CA THR A 55 6.74 -3.78 -10.59
C THR A 55 5.77 -4.79 -9.95
N ASP A 56 5.88 -5.06 -8.65
CA ASP A 56 4.97 -5.96 -7.92
C ASP A 56 3.70 -5.25 -7.41
N ARG A 57 2.56 -5.96 -7.40
CA ARG A 57 1.28 -5.51 -6.79
C ARG A 57 1.29 -5.58 -5.27
N PHE A 58 2.04 -6.50 -4.68
CA PHE A 58 2.05 -6.73 -3.23
C PHE A 58 3.48 -6.64 -2.72
N MET A 59 3.69 -5.75 -1.75
CA MET A 59 5.00 -5.49 -1.17
C MET A 59 4.92 -5.48 0.34
N ALA A 60 5.73 -6.30 0.99
CA ALA A 60 5.97 -6.16 2.42
C ALA A 60 7.23 -5.30 2.63
N ILE A 61 7.10 -4.22 3.41
CA ILE A 61 8.24 -3.43 3.88
C ILE A 61 8.40 -3.68 5.38
N GLN A 62 9.60 -4.07 5.78
CA GLN A 62 9.88 -4.27 7.19
C GLN A 62 10.25 -2.94 7.85
N GLY A 63 9.33 -2.37 8.64
CA GLY A 63 9.61 -1.23 9.50
C GLY A 63 9.82 -1.66 10.95
N TYR A 64 11.05 -1.58 11.46
CA TYR A 64 11.32 -1.73 12.89
C TYR A 64 10.70 -0.58 13.70
N ALA A 65 10.28 -0.83 14.94
CA ALA A 65 9.75 0.23 15.79
C ALA A 65 10.79 1.33 16.03
N GLY A 66 10.38 2.60 15.96
CA GLY A 66 11.26 3.75 16.23
C GLY A 66 12.15 4.22 15.07
N VAL A 67 12.16 3.55 13.91
CA VAL A 67 13.04 3.91 12.77
C VAL A 67 12.44 4.95 11.80
N GLY A 68 11.32 5.58 12.16
CA GLY A 68 10.74 6.68 11.39
C GLY A 68 9.89 6.26 10.18
N LYS A 69 8.98 5.29 10.33
CA LYS A 69 8.00 4.90 9.29
C LYS A 69 7.24 6.11 8.72
N THR A 70 6.84 7.04 9.59
CA THR A 70 6.20 8.31 9.21
C THR A 70 7.08 9.16 8.29
N THR A 71 8.39 9.20 8.52
CA THR A 71 9.35 9.92 7.66
C THR A 71 9.43 9.27 6.28
N GLN A 72 9.46 7.94 6.23
CA GLN A 72 9.44 7.20 4.97
C GLN A 72 8.12 7.45 4.21
N PHE A 73 6.96 7.42 4.89
CA PHE A 73 5.67 7.73 4.27
C PHE A 73 5.67 9.12 3.65
N ARG A 74 6.15 10.14 4.39
CA ARG A 74 6.25 11.50 3.87
C ARG A 74 7.15 11.60 2.65
N ALA A 75 8.24 10.83 2.58
CA ALA A 75 9.10 10.78 1.42
C ALA A 75 8.41 10.16 0.19
N VAL A 76 7.72 9.02 0.36
CA VAL A 76 6.92 8.40 -0.71
C VAL A 76 5.84 9.36 -1.19
N MET A 77 5.04 9.93 -0.28
CA MET A 77 4.00 10.92 -0.62
C MET A 77 4.59 12.14 -1.33
N GLY A 78 5.73 12.64 -0.86
CA GLY A 78 6.46 13.75 -1.49
C GLY A 78 6.87 13.42 -2.92
N ALA A 79 7.36 12.20 -3.16
CA ALA A 79 7.71 11.71 -4.49
C ALA A 79 6.49 11.63 -5.41
N LEU A 80 5.39 11.01 -4.95
CA LEU A 80 4.15 10.89 -5.70
C LEU A 80 3.56 12.26 -6.04
N ASN A 81 3.73 13.25 -5.15
CA ASN A 81 3.30 14.62 -5.41
C ASN A 81 4.11 15.35 -6.50
N THR A 82 5.26 14.80 -6.93
CA THR A 82 5.99 15.31 -8.11
C THR A 82 5.42 14.78 -9.43
N LEU A 83 4.63 13.71 -9.39
CA LEU A 83 3.95 13.18 -10.57
C LEU A 83 2.80 14.09 -11.00
N SER A 84 2.53 14.15 -12.30
CA SER A 84 1.34 14.83 -12.82
C SER A 84 0.07 14.17 -12.28
N GLU A 85 -1.00 14.95 -12.08
CA GLU A 85 -2.26 14.43 -11.53
C GLU A 85 -2.82 13.25 -12.34
N SER A 86 -2.62 13.25 -13.66
CA SER A 86 -3.09 12.19 -14.56
C SER A 86 -2.46 10.81 -14.32
N VAL A 87 -1.29 10.75 -13.69
CA VAL A 87 -0.56 9.49 -13.43
C VAL A 87 -0.27 9.27 -11.94
N ARG A 88 -0.64 10.23 -11.08
CA ARG A 88 -0.43 10.13 -9.64
C ARG A 88 -1.45 9.13 -9.07
N PRO A 89 -1.03 8.10 -8.32
CA PRO A 89 -1.96 7.20 -7.68
C PRO A 89 -2.69 7.89 -6.51
N GLN A 90 -3.94 7.51 -6.29
CA GLN A 90 -4.61 7.82 -5.03
C GLN A 90 -3.99 6.94 -3.93
N VAL A 91 -3.60 7.54 -2.81
CA VAL A 91 -3.04 6.77 -1.68
C VAL A 91 -4.10 6.62 -0.60
N ILE A 92 -4.46 5.37 -0.27
CA ILE A 92 -5.47 5.05 0.75
C ILE A 92 -4.82 4.21 1.87
N GLY A 93 -4.84 4.74 3.09
CA GLY A 93 -4.41 4.03 4.29
C GLY A 93 -5.51 3.15 4.88
N LEU A 94 -5.21 1.89 5.14
CA LEU A 94 -6.10 0.93 5.77
C LEU A 94 -5.51 0.48 7.10
N GLY A 95 -6.10 0.98 8.18
CA GLY A 95 -5.68 0.67 9.54
C GLY A 95 -6.54 -0.43 10.17
N PRO A 96 -5.99 -1.25 11.07
CA PRO A 96 -6.79 -2.19 11.84
C PRO A 96 -7.61 -1.52 12.94
N THR A 97 -7.13 -0.37 13.44
CA THR A 97 -7.73 0.36 14.54
C THR A 97 -7.85 1.85 14.19
N HIS A 98 -8.76 2.54 14.89
CA HIS A 98 -8.90 3.99 14.76
C HIS A 98 -7.61 4.75 15.12
N ARG A 99 -6.80 4.21 16.03
CA ARG A 99 -5.50 4.79 16.37
C ARG A 99 -4.53 4.75 15.18
N ALA A 100 -4.37 3.60 14.53
CA ALA A 100 -3.51 3.48 13.35
C ALA A 100 -4.00 4.39 12.21
N VAL A 101 -5.33 4.50 12.02
CA VAL A 101 -5.94 5.44 11.07
C VAL A 101 -5.58 6.89 11.41
N HIS A 102 -5.66 7.28 12.69
CA HIS A 102 -5.29 8.62 13.13
C HIS A 102 -3.80 8.91 12.86
N GLU A 103 -2.90 7.97 13.17
CA GLU A 103 -1.46 8.11 12.93
C GLU A 103 -1.14 8.28 11.42
N MET A 104 -1.84 7.55 10.54
CA MET A 104 -1.70 7.73 9.08
C MET A 104 -2.25 9.07 8.58
N ARG A 105 -3.37 9.56 9.14
CA ARG A 105 -3.94 10.87 8.79
C ARG A 105 -3.03 12.01 9.19
N GLU A 106 -2.42 11.95 10.38
CA GLU A 106 -1.38 12.89 10.82
C GLU A 106 -0.13 12.88 9.93
N ALA A 107 0.10 11.77 9.21
CA ALA A 107 1.14 11.67 8.20
C ALA A 107 0.73 12.21 6.81
N GLY A 108 -0.53 12.64 6.64
CA GLY A 108 -1.06 13.19 5.40
C GLY A 108 -1.68 12.16 4.45
N VAL A 109 -2.02 10.95 4.92
CA VAL A 109 -2.65 9.90 4.13
C VAL A 109 -4.17 9.90 4.36
N ASP A 110 -4.97 9.81 3.30
CA ASP A 110 -6.41 9.52 3.44
C ASP A 110 -6.57 8.09 3.96
N ALA A 111 -6.93 7.93 5.23
CA ALA A 111 -6.98 6.64 5.88
C ALA A 111 -8.35 6.33 6.49
N ARG A 112 -8.71 5.05 6.52
CA ARG A 112 -9.90 4.50 7.19
C ARG A 112 -9.63 3.08 7.70
N THR A 113 -10.56 2.49 8.45
CA THR A 113 -10.34 1.13 8.94
C THR A 113 -10.54 0.13 7.82
N LEU A 114 -9.80 -0.99 7.84
CA LEU A 114 -9.99 -2.07 6.86
C LEU A 114 -11.45 -2.56 6.88
N ALA A 115 -12.05 -2.67 8.06
CA ALA A 115 -13.44 -3.07 8.21
C ALA A 115 -14.42 -2.10 7.55
N SER A 116 -14.24 -0.77 7.73
CA SER A 116 -15.15 0.20 7.11
C SER A 116 -15.00 0.20 5.59
N PHE A 117 -13.76 0.12 5.08
CA PHE A 117 -13.49 0.05 3.65
C PHE A 117 -14.15 -1.18 2.99
N LEU A 118 -14.00 -2.36 3.59
CA LEU A 118 -14.63 -3.58 3.07
C LEU A 118 -16.15 -3.51 3.11
N SER A 119 -16.72 -2.91 4.16
CA SER A 119 -18.16 -2.71 4.30
C SER A 119 -18.70 -1.75 3.22
N GLU A 120 -18.06 -0.60 3.04
CA GLU A 120 -18.39 0.40 2.02
C GLU A 120 -18.32 -0.20 0.61
N THR A 121 -17.21 -0.89 0.30
CA THR A 121 -16.99 -1.54 -1.00
C THR A 121 -18.05 -2.59 -1.29
N ARG A 122 -18.42 -3.40 -0.28
CA ARG A 122 -19.48 -4.41 -0.42
C ARG A 122 -20.84 -3.75 -0.70
N LEU A 123 -21.17 -2.66 -0.02
CA LEU A 123 -22.42 -1.93 -0.25
C LEU A 123 -22.48 -1.33 -1.65
N ALA A 124 -21.38 -0.73 -2.13
CA ALA A 124 -21.28 -0.21 -3.48
C ALA A 124 -21.53 -1.30 -4.54
N ILE A 125 -20.88 -2.46 -4.39
CA ILE A 125 -21.09 -3.61 -5.28
C ILE A 125 -22.54 -4.09 -5.26
N GLN A 126 -23.17 -4.13 -4.08
CA GLN A 126 -24.58 -4.51 -3.95
C GLN A 126 -25.55 -3.49 -4.57
N ALA A 127 -25.16 -2.21 -4.59
CA ALA A 127 -25.90 -1.15 -5.27
C ALA A 127 -25.70 -1.15 -6.80
N GLY A 128 -24.87 -2.06 -7.34
CA GLY A 128 -24.58 -2.18 -8.76
C GLY A 128 -23.38 -1.34 -9.23
N GLU A 129 -22.63 -0.75 -8.31
CA GLU A 129 -21.39 -0.04 -8.63
C GLU A 129 -20.24 -1.02 -8.88
N THR A 130 -19.28 -0.62 -9.71
CA THR A 130 -18.02 -1.34 -9.93
C THR A 130 -16.87 -0.48 -9.41
N PRO A 131 -16.42 -0.68 -8.16
CA PRO A 131 -15.30 0.06 -7.60
C PRO A 131 -14.06 -0.08 -8.50
N ASP A 132 -13.48 1.04 -8.89
CA ASP A 132 -12.28 1.09 -9.72
C ASP A 132 -11.06 1.40 -8.86
N PHE A 133 -10.13 0.45 -8.81
CA PHE A 133 -8.88 0.58 -8.05
C PHE A 133 -7.65 0.58 -8.96
N ARG A 134 -7.79 0.84 -10.28
CA ARG A 134 -6.70 0.72 -11.25
C ARG A 134 -5.55 1.74 -11.13
N ASN A 135 -5.62 2.64 -10.15
CA ASN A 135 -4.58 3.63 -9.86
C ASN A 135 -4.59 3.99 -8.36
N VAL A 136 -4.68 2.98 -7.49
CA VAL A 136 -4.78 3.15 -6.05
C VAL A 136 -3.64 2.44 -5.35
N LEU A 137 -2.87 3.18 -4.56
CA LEU A 137 -1.85 2.63 -3.66
C LEU A 137 -2.47 2.47 -2.27
N PHE A 138 -2.73 1.23 -1.87
CA PHE A 138 -3.17 0.89 -0.52
C PHE A 138 -1.97 0.75 0.41
N LEU A 139 -2.07 1.37 1.57
CA LEU A 139 -1.08 1.28 2.64
C LEU A 139 -1.69 0.57 3.85
N THR A 140 -0.99 -0.43 4.41
CA THR A 140 -1.46 -1.16 5.60
C THR A 140 -0.40 -1.18 6.71
N ASP A 141 -0.80 -0.86 7.94
CA ASP A 141 0.13 -0.58 9.05
C ASP A 141 0.54 -1.83 9.88
N GLU A 142 -0.28 -2.89 9.87
CA GLU A 142 -0.08 -4.06 10.76
C GLU A 142 1.12 -4.95 10.40
N SER A 143 1.69 -4.77 9.20
CA SER A 143 2.88 -5.46 8.71
C SER A 143 3.83 -4.55 7.89
N SER A 144 3.56 -3.24 7.85
CA SER A 144 4.14 -2.29 6.88
C SER A 144 4.11 -2.84 5.45
N MET A 145 2.96 -3.40 5.06
CA MET A 145 2.71 -3.91 3.72
C MET A 145 2.04 -2.83 2.87
N TRP A 146 2.63 -2.57 1.71
CA TRP A 146 2.14 -1.70 0.65
C TRP A 146 1.54 -2.57 -0.45
N VAL A 147 0.38 -2.17 -0.94
CA VAL A 147 -0.34 -2.90 -1.99
C VAL A 147 -0.70 -1.92 -3.09
N THR A 148 -0.15 -2.13 -4.27
CA THR A 148 -0.51 -1.39 -5.47
C THR A 148 -1.67 -2.10 -6.14
N ALA A 149 -2.83 -1.45 -6.14
CA ALA A 149 -3.93 -1.84 -7.01
C ALA A 149 -3.77 -1.10 -8.35
N ILE A 150 -3.54 -1.89 -9.40
CA ILE A 150 -3.82 -1.53 -10.78
C ILE A 150 -4.89 -2.46 -11.32
#